data_AF-X4ZSL3-F1
#
_entry.id   AF-X4ZSL3-F1
#
_cell.length_a   1.000
_cell.length_b   1.000
_cell.length_c   1.000
_cell.angle_alpha   90.00
_cell.angle_beta   90.00
_cell.angle_gamma   90.00
#
_symmetry.space_group_name_H-M   'P 1'
#
loop_
_entity.id
_entity.type
_entity.pdbx_description
1 polymer ?
#
loop_
_entity_poly.entity_id
_entity_poly.type
_entity_poly.pdbx_seq_one_letter_code
_entity_poly.pdbx_strand_id
1 'polypeptide(L)'
;MRHLNLTSQRQAVYDIVRESHDHPTAAEVMNRLVEKGHNLAYGTVYNSLRYLADKQLIRELKLGEAASRYDARMDDHQHIICDVCGAVDEVMSHVPAGWLEEVAKETGYSIGHAHVVFGGVCSACRSKVVN
;
A
#
# COMPACT_ATOMS: atom_id res chain seq x y z
N MET A 1 4.45 -23.09 -4.02
CA MET A 1 3.55 -21.94 -3.79
C MET A 1 2.87 -22.15 -2.44
N ARG A 2 2.99 -21.22 -1.48
CA ARG A 2 2.17 -21.28 -0.26
C ARG A 2 0.71 -21.16 -0.67
N HIS A 3 -0.09 -22.17 -0.40
CA HIS A 3 -1.54 -22.09 -0.64
C HIS A 3 -2.11 -21.21 0.48
N LEU A 4 -2.42 -19.96 0.16
CA LEU A 4 -3.10 -19.07 1.09
C LEU A 4 -4.53 -19.59 1.24
N ASN A 5 -4.95 -19.93 2.46
CA ASN A 5 -6.33 -20.36 2.74
C ASN A 5 -7.28 -19.15 2.69
N LEU A 6 -7.45 -18.57 1.51
CA LEU A 6 -8.34 -17.44 1.23
C LEU A 6 -9.66 -17.95 0.66
N THR A 7 -10.74 -17.23 0.94
CA THR A 7 -12.00 -17.41 0.21
C THR A 7 -11.79 -16.99 -1.25
N SER A 8 -12.62 -17.47 -2.17
CA SER A 8 -12.54 -17.07 -3.59
C SER A 8 -12.58 -15.55 -3.79
N GLN A 9 -13.38 -14.84 -3.00
CA GLN A 9 -13.48 -13.38 -3.03
C GLN A 9 -12.18 -12.70 -2.59
N ARG A 10 -11.58 -13.16 -1.49
CA ARG A 10 -10.29 -12.62 -1.00
C ARG A 10 -9.16 -12.94 -1.94
N GLN A 11 -9.17 -14.13 -2.55
CA GLN A 11 -8.20 -14.52 -3.55
C GLN A 11 -8.27 -13.61 -4.77
N ALA A 12 -9.47 -13.34 -5.30
CA ALA A 12 -9.65 -12.41 -6.42
C ALA A 12 -9.14 -11.00 -6.11
N VAL A 13 -9.45 -10.47 -4.92
CA VAL A 13 -8.94 -9.16 -4.47
C VAL A 13 -7.42 -9.16 -4.35
N TYR A 14 -6.85 -10.21 -3.75
CA TYR A 14 -5.41 -10.35 -3.60
C TYR A 14 -4.70 -10.41 -4.95
N ASP A 15 -5.24 -11.18 -5.91
CA ASP A 15 -4.64 -11.31 -7.24
C ASP A 15 -4.65 -9.98 -7.99
N ILE A 16 -5.70 -9.16 -7.86
CA ILE A 16 -5.71 -7.79 -8.42
C ILE A 16 -4.56 -6.96 -7.85
N VAL A 17 -4.42 -6.88 -6.52
CA VAL A 17 -3.36 -6.06 -5.90
C VAL A 17 -1.98 -6.61 -6.26
N ARG A 18 -1.81 -7.94 -6.29
CA ARG A 18 -0.54 -8.60 -6.62
C ARG A 18 -0.07 -8.38 -8.05
N GLU A 19 -1.00 -8.32 -8.98
CA GLU A 19 -0.70 -8.09 -10.40
C GLU A 19 -0.61 -6.60 -10.75
N SER A 20 -0.91 -5.71 -9.79
CA SER A 20 -0.82 -4.28 -9.99
C SER A 20 0.65 -3.83 -9.92
N HIS A 21 1.08 -3.08 -10.94
CA HIS A 21 2.38 -2.39 -10.94
C HIS A 21 2.29 -0.98 -10.36
N ASP A 22 1.07 -0.50 -10.18
CA ASP A 22 0.71 0.71 -9.46
C ASP A 22 0.13 0.34 -8.09
N HIS A 23 0.02 1.33 -7.19
CA HIS A 23 -0.57 1.16 -5.86
C HIS A 23 -2.06 1.55 -5.91
N PRO A 24 -2.98 0.64 -6.29
CA PRO A 24 -4.37 1.00 -6.49
C PRO A 24 -5.05 1.37 -5.17
N THR A 25 -5.99 2.28 -5.27
CA THR A 25 -7.02 2.52 -4.25
C THR A 25 -8.05 1.40 -4.25
N ALA A 26 -8.86 1.31 -3.19
CA ALA A 26 -9.96 0.34 -3.13
C ALA A 26 -10.97 0.48 -4.30
N ALA A 27 -11.19 1.70 -4.79
CA ALA A 27 -12.06 1.98 -5.92
C ALA A 27 -11.45 1.43 -7.24
N GLU A 28 -10.14 1.60 -7.44
CA GLU A 28 -9.44 1.06 -8.60
C GLU A 28 -9.39 -0.47 -8.56
N VAL A 29 -9.17 -1.08 -7.39
CA VAL A 29 -9.27 -2.53 -7.20
C VAL A 29 -10.65 -3.03 -7.61
N MET A 30 -11.71 -2.32 -7.23
CA MET A 30 -13.07 -2.69 -7.61
C MET A 30 -13.29 -2.63 -9.12
N ASN A 31 -12.86 -1.56 -9.78
CA ASN A 31 -13.01 -1.43 -11.23
C ASN A 31 -12.30 -2.58 -11.95
N ARG A 32 -11.08 -2.92 -11.53
CA ARG A 32 -10.31 -4.04 -12.08
C ARG A 32 -10.96 -5.40 -11.83
N LEU A 33 -11.61 -5.59 -10.69
CA LEU A 33 -12.39 -6.81 -10.42
C LEU A 33 -13.53 -6.97 -11.42
N VAL A 34 -14.28 -5.89 -11.68
CA VAL A 34 -15.37 -5.88 -12.66
C VAL A 34 -14.86 -6.18 -14.07
N GLU A 35 -13.74 -5.59 -14.47
CA GLU A 35 -13.08 -5.85 -15.76
C GLU A 35 -12.68 -7.33 -15.93
N LYS A 36 -12.32 -8.01 -14.82
CA LYS A 36 -12.03 -9.44 -14.81
C LYS A 36 -13.27 -10.34 -14.62
N GLY A 37 -14.48 -9.77 -14.66
CA GLY A 37 -15.74 -10.51 -14.53
C GLY A 37 -16.11 -10.90 -13.10
N HIS A 38 -15.46 -10.31 -12.09
CA HIS A 38 -15.84 -10.47 -10.69
C HIS A 38 -16.80 -9.34 -10.28
N ASN A 39 -18.01 -9.69 -9.86
CA ASN A 39 -18.96 -8.74 -9.30
C ASN A 39 -19.06 -8.90 -7.77
N LEU A 40 -18.28 -8.09 -7.05
CA LEU A 40 -18.26 -8.08 -5.59
C LEU A 40 -18.88 -6.79 -5.06
N ALA A 41 -19.66 -6.90 -3.99
CA ALA A 41 -20.17 -5.72 -3.28
C ALA A 41 -19.02 -4.89 -2.68
N TYR A 42 -19.21 -3.58 -2.56
CA TYR A 42 -18.25 -2.65 -1.95
C TYR A 42 -17.74 -3.15 -0.60
N GLY A 43 -18.63 -3.48 0.32
CA GLY A 43 -18.25 -4.00 1.64
C GLY A 43 -17.36 -5.25 1.57
N THR A 44 -17.54 -6.11 0.57
CA THR A 44 -16.73 -7.32 0.38
C THR A 44 -15.30 -6.98 -0.04
N VAL A 45 -15.11 -6.01 -0.94
CA VAL A 45 -13.79 -5.57 -1.39
C VAL A 45 -13.02 -4.95 -0.24
N TYR A 46 -13.61 -3.99 0.47
CA TYR A 46 -12.98 -3.34 1.62
C TYR A 46 -12.65 -4.33 2.75
N ASN A 47 -13.57 -5.25 3.08
CA ASN A 47 -13.30 -6.29 4.08
C ASN A 47 -12.19 -7.25 3.66
N SER A 48 -12.06 -7.52 2.37
CA SER A 48 -10.98 -8.36 1.84
C SER A 48 -9.65 -7.63 1.91
N LEU A 49 -9.57 -6.37 1.48
CA LEU A 49 -8.36 -5.54 1.57
C LEU A 49 -7.89 -5.42 3.03
N ARG A 50 -8.79 -5.11 3.96
CA ARG A 50 -8.49 -5.07 5.40
C ARG A 50 -7.95 -6.41 5.90
N TYR A 51 -8.63 -7.52 5.58
CA TYR A 51 -8.18 -8.85 6.00
C TYR A 51 -6.78 -9.18 5.47
N LEU A 52 -6.50 -8.86 4.19
CA LEU A 52 -5.21 -9.12 3.58
C LEU A 52 -4.11 -8.26 4.23
N ALA A 53 -4.40 -7.01 4.54
CA ALA A 53 -3.48 -6.12 5.27
C ALA A 53 -3.20 -6.62 6.69
N ASP A 54 -4.25 -7.00 7.44
CA ASP A 54 -4.13 -7.57 8.78
C ASP A 54 -3.32 -8.87 8.80
N LYS A 55 -3.36 -9.64 7.71
CA LYS A 55 -2.58 -10.87 7.51
C LYS A 55 -1.20 -10.63 6.91
N GLN A 56 -0.79 -9.37 6.72
CA GLN A 56 0.50 -9.01 6.12
C GLN A 56 0.72 -9.66 4.75
N LEU A 57 -0.36 -9.86 3.99
CA LEU A 57 -0.31 -10.34 2.61
C LEU A 57 -0.22 -9.19 1.62
N ILE A 58 -0.73 -8.02 2.02
CA ILE A 58 -0.56 -6.75 1.32
C ILE A 58 -0.21 -5.69 2.36
N ARG A 59 0.34 -4.57 1.91
CA ARG A 59 0.56 -3.36 2.68
C ARG A 59 -0.53 -2.34 2.36
N GLU A 60 -1.11 -1.73 3.39
CA GLU A 60 -1.97 -0.55 3.23
C GLU A 60 -1.13 0.70 3.47
N LEU A 61 -1.12 1.60 2.49
CA LEU A 61 -0.50 2.92 2.55
C LEU A 61 -1.60 3.93 2.89
N LYS A 62 -1.59 4.41 4.14
CA LYS A 62 -2.56 5.40 4.62
C LYS A 62 -2.12 6.80 4.24
N LEU A 63 -2.98 7.53 3.53
CA LEU A 63 -2.65 8.82 2.90
C LEU A 63 -3.31 10.00 3.64
N GLY A 64 -3.23 10.04 4.97
CA GLY A 64 -3.98 11.05 5.74
C GLY A 64 -5.49 10.96 5.43
N GLU A 65 -6.06 12.04 4.88
CA GLU A 65 -7.47 12.08 4.43
C GLU A 65 -7.71 11.52 3.02
N ALA A 66 -6.66 11.34 2.21
CA ALA A 66 -6.79 10.74 0.89
C ALA A 66 -7.02 9.23 0.98
N ALA A 67 -7.62 8.65 -0.07
CA ALA A 67 -7.93 7.23 -0.10
C ALA A 67 -6.68 6.36 0.08
N SER A 68 -6.76 5.35 0.95
CA SER A 68 -5.70 4.34 1.10
C SER A 68 -5.33 3.71 -0.23
N ARG A 69 -4.04 3.40 -0.37
CA ARG A 69 -3.50 2.62 -1.49
C ARG A 69 -2.93 1.30 -0.99
N TYR A 70 -2.86 0.32 -1.87
CA TYR A 70 -2.46 -1.04 -1.52
C TYR A 70 -1.27 -1.52 -2.35
N ASP A 71 -0.27 -2.10 -1.68
CA ASP A 71 0.88 -2.77 -2.31
C ASP A 71 0.87 -4.26 -1.95
N ALA A 72 1.09 -5.16 -2.90
CA ALA A 72 1.29 -6.57 -2.59
C ALA A 72 2.75 -6.93 -2.30
N ARG A 73 3.68 -6.02 -2.62
CA ARG A 73 5.10 -6.21 -2.32
C ARG A 73 5.34 -6.01 -0.84
N MET A 74 6.02 -6.99 -0.27
CA MET A 74 6.35 -7.06 1.15
C MET A 74 7.86 -7.04 1.39
N ASP A 75 8.67 -6.83 0.34
CA ASP A 75 10.09 -6.54 0.46
C ASP A 75 10.33 -5.18 1.15
N ASP A 76 11.60 -4.94 1.50
CA ASP A 76 12.00 -3.73 2.21
C ASP A 76 12.13 -2.57 1.22
N HIS A 77 11.02 -1.89 0.98
CA HIS A 77 10.96 -0.63 0.24
C HIS A 77 10.12 0.40 0.98
N GLN A 78 10.46 1.67 0.73
CA GLN A 78 9.79 2.84 1.30
C GLN A 78 8.98 3.53 0.20
N HIS A 79 8.07 4.42 0.60
CA HIS A 79 7.15 5.07 -0.34
C HIS A 79 7.22 6.59 -0.21
N ILE A 80 7.07 7.31 -1.31
CA ILE A 80 6.84 8.76 -1.31
C ILE A 80 5.51 9.06 -1.98
N ILE A 81 4.81 10.08 -1.46
CA ILE A 81 3.43 10.36 -1.82
C ILE A 81 3.30 11.83 -2.19
N CYS A 82 2.60 12.08 -3.30
CA CYS A 82 2.29 13.42 -3.74
C CYS A 82 1.09 14.00 -2.98
N ASP A 83 1.29 15.09 -2.25
CA ASP A 83 0.26 15.79 -1.47
C ASP A 83 -0.83 16.44 -2.34
N VAL A 84 -0.59 16.56 -3.65
CA VAL A 84 -1.52 17.21 -4.60
C VAL A 84 -2.39 16.20 -5.33
N CYS A 85 -1.82 15.10 -5.83
CA CYS A 85 -2.56 14.13 -6.65
C CYS A 85 -2.65 12.73 -6.02
N GLY A 86 -1.98 12.50 -4.90
CA GLY A 86 -1.92 11.20 -4.22
C GLY A 86 -1.08 10.14 -4.95
N ALA A 87 -0.38 10.47 -6.04
CA ALA A 87 0.52 9.52 -6.69
C ALA A 87 1.55 8.98 -5.69
N VAL A 88 1.87 7.69 -5.82
CA VAL A 88 2.82 6.98 -4.96
C VAL A 88 3.96 6.49 -5.83
N ASP A 89 5.18 6.77 -5.39
CA ASP A 89 6.42 6.33 -6.04
C ASP A 89 7.28 5.52 -5.06
N GLU A 90 8.12 4.66 -5.63
CA GLU A 90 9.08 3.83 -4.89
C GLU A 90 10.26 4.65 -4.38
N VAL A 91 10.66 4.39 -3.14
CA VAL A 91 11.91 4.90 -2.56
C VAL A 91 12.85 3.73 -2.34
N MET A 92 13.91 3.67 -3.16
CA MET A 92 14.96 2.64 -3.09
C MET A 92 15.99 2.89 -1.98
N SER A 93 15.85 3.99 -1.23
CA SER A 93 16.70 4.28 -0.08
C SER A 93 16.23 3.47 1.13
N HIS A 94 17.18 2.86 1.83
CA HIS A 94 16.90 2.03 2.99
C HIS A 94 16.85 2.87 4.26
N VAL A 95 16.18 2.34 5.28
CA VAL A 95 16.29 2.86 6.65
C VAL A 95 17.77 2.87 7.06
N PRO A 96 18.31 3.98 7.60
CA PRO A 96 19.70 4.03 8.05
C PRO A 96 20.01 2.92 9.07
N ALA A 97 21.19 2.31 8.93
CA ALA A 97 21.66 1.31 9.88
C ALA A 97 21.77 1.92 11.28
N GLY A 98 21.29 1.21 12.31
CA GLY A 98 21.32 1.68 13.69
C GLY A 98 20.08 2.47 14.14
N TRP A 99 19.22 2.92 13.21
CA TRP A 99 18.08 3.77 13.57
C TRP A 99 17.02 3.00 14.38
N LEU A 100 16.79 1.72 14.07
CA LEU A 100 15.86 0.89 14.86
C LEU A 100 16.38 0.68 16.28
N GLU A 101 17.68 0.48 16.45
CA GLU A 101 18.30 0.34 17.76
C GLU A 101 18.23 1.63 18.57
N GLU A 102 18.37 2.78 17.92
CA GLU A 102 18.20 4.10 18.55
C GLU A 102 16.76 4.30 19.03
N VAL A 103 15.77 4.08 18.17
CA VAL A 103 14.34 4.17 18.54
C VAL A 103 13.99 3.16 19.65
N ALA A 104 14.54 1.95 19.61
CA ALA A 104 14.32 0.95 20.65
C ALA A 104 14.90 1.39 22.00
N LYS A 105 16.07 2.05 22.03
CA LYS A 105 16.66 2.60 23.25
C LYS A 105 15.87 3.78 23.80
N GLU A 106 15.39 4.66 22.93
CA GLU A 106 14.61 5.84 23.32
C GLU A 106 13.24 5.47 23.90
N THR A 107 12.58 4.45 23.33
CA THR A 107 11.19 4.11 23.64
C THR A 107 11.04 2.88 24.55
N GLY A 108 12.06 2.02 24.62
CA GLY A 108 12.02 0.73 25.32
C GLY A 108 11.25 -0.38 24.59
N TYR A 109 10.83 -0.17 23.34
CA TYR A 109 10.06 -1.15 22.57
C TYR A 109 10.96 -2.21 21.92
N SER A 110 10.42 -3.43 21.82
CA SER A 110 10.94 -4.44 20.89
C SER A 110 10.35 -4.18 19.50
N ILE A 111 11.16 -3.66 18.58
CA ILE A 111 10.71 -3.24 17.25
C ILE A 111 10.80 -4.42 16.28
N GLY A 112 9.66 -4.81 15.71
CA GLY A 112 9.60 -5.91 14.73
C GLY A 112 9.63 -5.47 13.26
N HIS A 113 9.31 -4.21 12.98
CA HIS A 113 9.32 -3.63 11.63
C HIS A 113 9.35 -2.11 11.69
N ALA A 114 9.79 -1.47 10.61
CA ALA A 114 9.63 -0.04 10.38
C ALA A 114 9.14 0.20 8.96
N HIS A 115 8.29 1.20 8.81
CA HIS A 115 7.79 1.64 7.51
C HIS A 115 7.80 3.16 7.51
N VAL A 116 8.40 3.73 6.48
CA VAL A 116 8.53 5.17 6.28
C VAL A 116 7.77 5.55 5.03
N VAL A 117 6.93 6.55 5.19
CA VAL A 117 6.21 7.20 4.10
C VAL A 117 6.62 8.66 4.06
N PHE A 118 7.15 9.09 2.92
CA PHE A 118 7.53 10.47 2.68
C PHE A 118 6.35 11.23 2.02
N GLY A 119 6.14 12.48 2.42
CA GLY A 119 5.23 13.40 1.73
C GLY A 119 6.00 14.40 0.87
N GLY A 120 5.40 14.84 -0.23
CA GLY A 120 5.99 15.83 -1.13
C GLY A 120 5.11 16.16 -2.32
N VAL A 121 5.66 16.79 -3.35
CA VAL A 121 4.92 17.11 -4.59
C VAL A 121 5.65 16.48 -5.77
N CYS A 122 4.97 15.61 -6.53
CA CYS A 122 5.57 14.93 -7.69
C CYS A 122 5.91 15.93 -8.81
N SER A 123 6.81 15.53 -9.72
CA SER A 123 7.25 16.37 -10.84
C SER A 123 6.08 16.86 -11.71
N ALA A 124 5.10 15.99 -12.00
CA ALA A 124 3.92 16.33 -12.78
C ALA A 124 3.07 17.43 -12.12
N CYS A 125 2.94 17.42 -10.80
CA CYS A 125 2.21 18.46 -10.06
C CYS A 125 3.03 19.75 -9.94
N ARG A 126 4.34 19.67 -9.68
CA ARG A 126 5.21 20.86 -9.66
C ARG A 126 5.17 21.62 -10.98
N SER A 127 5.18 20.92 -12.12
CA SER A 127 5.11 21.53 -13.45
C SER A 127 3.76 22.20 -13.76
N LYS A 128 2.67 21.86 -13.05
CA LYS A 128 1.36 22.51 -13.19
C LYS A 128 1.24 23.81 -12.39
N VAL A 129 2.07 23.99 -11.36
CA VAL A 129 2.10 25.21 -10.53
C VAL A 129 2.91 26.32 -11.20
N VAL A 130 3.72 25.99 -12.20
CA VAL A 130 4.44 26.96 -13.04
C VAL A 130 3.59 27.28 -14.29
N ASN A 131 2.48 28.00 -14.10
CA ASN A 131 1.81 28.85 -15.10
C ASN A 131 0.73 29.71 -14.43
#